data_AF-A0A7X8UIL0-F1
#
_entry.id   AF-A0A7X8UIL0-F1
#
_cell.length_a   1.000
_cell.length_b   1.000
_cell.length_c   1.000
_cell.angle_alpha   90.00
_cell.angle_beta   90.00
_cell.angle_gamma   90.00
#
_symmetry.space_group_name_H-M   'P 1'
#
loop_
_entity.id
_entity.type
_entity.pdbx_description
1 polymer ?
#
loop_
_entity_poly.entity_id
_entity_poly.type
_entity_poly.pdbx_seq_one_letter_code
_entity_poly.pdbx_strand_id
1 'polypeptide(L)'
;MKSTKGVVCRACRGLNQPGSEFCWFCGAPLRRRWFGFAERRTTGGWVVFGLKWIIGIAAVVAVAGGLYYAVDRYLLPLFEEDTTTGTSIVRTTTTGTDATTTTLARTDRTVRAGADRYATAAAISKLGFPEGAPALVLVAGNDYAQAISAAPLAAAYGGPMLLVPPEGIRDDISAEIERLSPSLVFLVGVSKPRTVTQQLEEILDEPAVTNLTGDDAYETAALIAEQLNSELESVPKVVIVPSDSFVEGLAVAPLAAAEGWPILLASGDDLPRATSRAMEKLEVESVLMVGTGAEVDLDDVERRMEDDSFGTAASVIEYADTQGMSYLHTVIATGDAFPDALAAVPYLALDKGILLLTHEGQLPPPMLSLYTENLEAIRTLDVIALPGLQTEPAGPSGTAE
;
A
#
# COMPACT_ATOMS: atom_id res chain seq x y z
N MET A 1 31.54 12.84 -74.59
CA MET A 1 31.23 11.51 -74.03
C MET A 1 32.32 11.11 -73.05
N LYS A 2 32.05 11.14 -71.74
CA LYS A 2 32.85 10.40 -70.74
C LYS A 2 31.91 9.36 -70.13
N SER A 3 32.13 8.11 -70.52
CA SER A 3 31.45 6.92 -69.98
C SER A 3 31.82 6.75 -68.51
N THR A 4 30.93 7.11 -67.60
CA THR A 4 31.02 6.70 -66.20
C THR A 4 30.53 5.26 -66.11
N LYS A 5 31.47 4.32 -66.00
CA LYS A 5 31.17 2.89 -65.77
C LYS A 5 30.46 2.75 -64.42
N GLY A 6 29.13 2.66 -64.42
CA GLY A 6 28.33 2.34 -63.22
C GLY A 6 28.66 0.94 -62.69
N VAL A 7 28.47 0.73 -61.39
CA VAL A 7 28.68 -0.58 -60.74
C VAL A 7 27.35 -1.32 -60.67
N VAL A 8 27.28 -2.48 -61.32
CA VAL A 8 26.07 -3.33 -61.30
C VAL A 8 26.09 -4.21 -60.04
N CYS A 9 25.02 -4.16 -59.25
CA CYS A 9 24.84 -5.05 -58.10
C CYS A 9 24.70 -6.50 -58.55
N ARG A 10 25.44 -7.45 -57.97
CA ARG A 10 25.30 -8.87 -58.33
C ARG A 10 24.00 -9.50 -57.85
N ALA A 11 23.43 -8.98 -56.75
CA ALA A 11 22.23 -9.57 -56.15
C ALA A 11 20.96 -9.22 -56.93
N CYS A 12 20.78 -7.95 -57.31
CA CYS A 12 19.56 -7.46 -57.97
C CYS A 12 19.77 -6.90 -59.38
N ARG A 13 21.01 -6.85 -59.87
CA ARG A 13 21.40 -6.23 -61.16
C ARG A 13 21.10 -4.73 -61.29
N GLY A 14 20.76 -4.04 -60.20
CA GLY A 14 20.58 -2.58 -60.18
C GLY A 14 21.89 -1.83 -60.44
N LEU A 15 21.81 -0.73 -61.19
CA LEU A 15 22.95 0.15 -61.51
C LEU A 15 23.19 1.14 -60.36
N ASN A 16 24.43 1.24 -59.87
CA ASN A 16 24.81 2.13 -58.78
C ASN A 16 25.91 3.11 -59.21
N GLN A 17 26.01 4.24 -58.52
CA GLN A 17 27.07 5.22 -58.78
C GLN A 17 28.45 4.66 -58.40
N PRO A 18 29.53 5.06 -59.11
CA PRO A 18 30.88 4.65 -58.76
C PRO A 18 31.25 5.12 -57.34
N GLY A 19 31.67 4.19 -56.47
CA GLY A 19 32.09 4.50 -55.10
C GLY A 19 31.09 4.12 -54.01
N SER A 20 29.85 3.72 -54.35
CA SER A 20 28.88 3.24 -53.36
C SER A 20 29.34 1.94 -52.69
N GLU A 21 29.31 1.89 -51.37
CA GLU A 21 29.64 0.68 -50.59
C GLU A 21 28.51 -0.35 -50.61
N PHE A 22 27.27 0.12 -50.68
CA PHE A 22 26.03 -0.69 -50.71
C PHE A 22 25.17 -0.36 -51.92
N CYS A 23 24.36 -1.34 -52.35
CA CYS A 23 23.43 -1.18 -53.44
C CYS A 23 22.21 -0.37 -52.98
N TRP A 24 21.88 0.71 -53.70
CA TRP A 24 20.72 1.56 -53.41
C TRP A 24 19.37 0.83 -53.54
N PHE A 25 19.29 -0.21 -54.38
CA PHE A 25 18.03 -0.93 -54.62
C PHE A 25 17.72 -2.03 -53.59
N CYS A 26 18.74 -2.66 -53.02
CA CYS A 26 18.52 -3.83 -52.15
C CYS A 26 19.41 -3.90 -50.91
N GLY A 27 20.25 -2.88 -50.67
CA GLY A 27 21.15 -2.84 -49.53
C GLY A 27 22.33 -3.81 -49.58
N ALA A 28 22.47 -4.65 -50.61
CA ALA A 28 23.56 -5.62 -50.70
C ALA A 28 24.93 -4.93 -50.89
N PRO A 29 26.00 -5.38 -50.21
CA PRO A 29 27.34 -4.79 -50.33
C PRO A 29 27.90 -4.99 -51.74
N LEU A 30 28.44 -3.91 -52.34
CA LEU A 30 28.92 -3.89 -53.72
C LEU A 30 30.41 -4.30 -53.86
N ARG A 31 31.18 -4.30 -52.75
CA ARG A 31 32.58 -4.74 -52.71
C ARG A 31 32.77 -5.90 -51.75
N ARG A 32 33.41 -6.98 -52.22
CA ARG A 32 33.94 -8.03 -51.34
C ARG A 32 35.15 -7.47 -50.59
N ARG A 33 34.98 -7.09 -49.33
CA ARG A 33 36.10 -6.80 -48.42
C ARG A 33 36.68 -8.15 -47.99
N TRP A 34 37.67 -8.63 -48.74
CA TRP A 34 38.42 -9.84 -48.40
C TRP A 34 39.30 -9.50 -47.18
N PHE A 35 39.12 -10.23 -46.09
CA PHE A 35 39.92 -10.13 -44.88
C PHE A 35 41.39 -10.45 -45.21
N GLY A 36 42.22 -9.40 -45.31
CA GLY A 36 43.68 -9.52 -45.36
C GLY A 36 44.25 -9.01 -44.04
N PHE A 37 44.72 -9.95 -43.21
CA PHE A 37 45.48 -9.70 -41.98
C PHE A 37 46.75 -8.89 -42.26
N ALA A 38 46.94 -7.77 -41.54
CA ALA A 38 48.25 -7.33 -41.07
C ALA A 38 48.08 -6.16 -40.07
N GLU A 39 47.70 -6.46 -38.83
CA GLU A 39 47.98 -5.53 -37.74
C GLU A 39 48.25 -6.31 -36.45
N ARG A 40 49.34 -5.93 -35.79
CA ARG A 40 49.95 -6.61 -34.65
C ARG A 40 48.92 -6.74 -33.52
N ARG A 41 48.51 -7.97 -33.19
CA ARG A 41 47.75 -8.25 -31.97
C ARG A 41 48.66 -8.06 -30.76
N THR A 42 48.58 -6.90 -30.14
CA THR A 42 49.12 -6.68 -28.80
C THR A 42 48.19 -7.35 -27.77
N THR A 43 48.76 -7.79 -26.66
CA THR A 43 48.12 -8.51 -25.54
C THR A 43 46.90 -7.79 -24.94
N GLY A 44 46.67 -6.50 -25.22
CA GLY A 44 45.51 -5.74 -24.77
C GLY A 44 44.19 -6.07 -25.51
N GLY A 45 44.23 -6.66 -26.71
CA GLY A 45 43.03 -6.95 -27.49
C GLY A 45 42.12 -8.01 -26.86
N TRP A 46 42.70 -9.01 -26.20
CA TRP A 46 41.95 -10.05 -25.48
C TRP A 46 41.27 -9.51 -24.22
N VAL A 47 41.92 -8.57 -23.53
CA VAL A 47 41.36 -7.92 -22.33
C VAL A 47 40.16 -7.05 -22.71
N VAL A 48 40.29 -6.24 -23.77
CA VAL A 48 39.19 -5.39 -24.25
C VAL A 48 38.02 -6.23 -24.82
N PHE A 49 38.32 -7.34 -25.51
CA PHE A 49 37.30 -8.26 -25.99
C PHE A 49 36.58 -8.96 -24.82
N GLY A 50 37.32 -9.48 -23.84
CA GLY A 50 36.76 -10.09 -22.63
C GLY A 50 35.88 -9.11 -21.83
N LEU A 51 36.33 -7.86 -21.66
CA LEU A 51 35.58 -6.82 -20.96
C LEU A 51 34.25 -6.49 -21.67
N LYS A 52 34.25 -6.43 -23.01
CA LYS A 52 33.01 -6.23 -23.79
C LYS A 52 32.01 -7.37 -23.63
N TRP A 53 32.48 -8.61 -23.55
CA TRP A 53 31.63 -9.76 -23.28
C TRP A 53 31.06 -9.74 -21.87
N ILE A 54 31.86 -9.38 -20.86
CA ILE A 54 31.40 -9.26 -19.47
C ILE A 54 30.33 -8.17 -19.36
N ILE A 55 30.53 -7.00 -19.97
CA ILE A 55 29.55 -5.91 -19.99
C ILE A 55 28.27 -6.33 -20.71
N GLY A 56 28.40 -7.05 -21.84
CA GLY A 56 27.23 -7.58 -22.57
C GLY A 56 26.42 -8.58 -21.76
N ILE A 57 27.08 -9.51 -21.07
CA ILE A 57 26.41 -10.47 -20.18
C ILE A 57 25.77 -9.76 -19.00
N ALA A 58 26.47 -8.81 -18.36
CA ALA A 58 25.92 -8.02 -17.26
C ALA A 58 24.69 -7.23 -17.68
N ALA A 59 24.69 -6.64 -18.88
CA ALA A 59 23.53 -5.94 -19.43
C ALA A 59 22.35 -6.89 -19.70
N VAL A 60 22.60 -8.08 -20.26
CA VAL A 60 21.56 -9.09 -20.49
C VAL A 60 21.00 -9.62 -19.17
N VAL A 61 21.85 -9.87 -18.16
CA VAL A 61 21.43 -10.29 -16.83
C VAL A 61 20.66 -9.18 -16.12
N ALA A 62 21.05 -7.92 -16.25
CA ALA A 62 20.31 -6.79 -15.70
C ALA A 62 18.93 -6.62 -16.35
N VAL A 63 18.84 -6.78 -17.69
CA VAL A 63 17.56 -6.73 -18.40
C VAL A 63 16.69 -7.94 -18.08
N ALA A 64 17.26 -9.15 -18.05
CA ALA A 64 16.52 -10.37 -17.72
C ALA A 64 16.09 -10.37 -16.24
N GLY A 65 16.95 -9.91 -15.33
CA GLY A 65 16.64 -9.74 -13.91
C GLY A 65 15.61 -8.64 -13.68
N GLY A 66 15.70 -7.51 -14.39
CA GLY A 66 14.69 -6.46 -14.34
C GLY A 66 13.35 -6.89 -14.92
N LEU A 67 13.35 -7.67 -16.01
CA LEU A 67 12.14 -8.25 -16.59
C LEU A 67 11.55 -9.33 -15.68
N TYR A 68 12.38 -10.19 -15.09
CA TYR A 68 11.95 -11.18 -14.11
C TYR A 68 11.33 -10.50 -12.89
N TYR A 69 12.01 -9.50 -12.32
CA TYR A 69 11.49 -8.72 -11.20
C TYR A 69 10.18 -8.01 -11.54
N ALA A 70 10.07 -7.45 -12.76
CA ALA A 70 8.85 -6.83 -13.21
C ALA A 70 7.71 -7.84 -13.40
N VAL A 71 8.00 -9.03 -13.93
CA VAL A 71 7.02 -10.11 -14.08
C VAL A 71 6.57 -10.61 -12.71
N ASP A 72 7.51 -10.88 -11.81
CA ASP A 72 7.26 -11.41 -10.48
C ASP A 72 6.49 -10.42 -9.59
N ARG A 73 6.83 -9.12 -9.65
CA ARG A 73 6.20 -8.09 -8.81
C ARG A 73 4.91 -7.51 -9.40
N TYR A 74 4.78 -7.44 -10.73
CA TYR A 74 3.65 -6.76 -11.38
C TYR A 74 2.76 -7.66 -12.22
N LEU A 75 3.24 -8.80 -12.73
CA LEU A 75 2.46 -9.66 -13.64
C LEU A 75 1.98 -10.96 -12.97
N LEU A 76 2.78 -11.64 -12.17
CA LEU A 76 2.35 -12.86 -11.46
C LEU A 76 1.24 -12.58 -10.44
N PRO A 77 1.26 -11.45 -9.70
CA PRO A 77 0.15 -11.01 -8.88
C PRO A 77 -1.04 -10.50 -9.70
N LEU A 78 -1.10 -10.71 -11.02
CA LEU A 78 -2.32 -10.58 -11.83
C LEU A 78 -2.94 -11.94 -12.22
N PHE A 79 -2.24 -13.07 -12.02
CA PHE A 79 -2.74 -14.43 -12.29
C PHE A 79 -3.03 -15.34 -11.08
N GLU A 80 -2.56 -15.04 -9.86
CA GLU A 80 -3.02 -15.67 -8.61
C GLU A 80 -4.49 -15.34 -8.26
N GLU A 81 -5.28 -16.31 -7.80
CA GLU A 81 -6.65 -16.08 -7.32
C GLU A 81 -6.64 -15.78 -5.81
N ASP A 82 -7.62 -15.03 -5.30
CA ASP A 82 -7.79 -14.88 -3.85
C ASP A 82 -7.98 -16.26 -3.21
N THR A 83 -7.15 -16.59 -2.23
CA THR A 83 -7.20 -17.90 -1.57
C THR A 83 -7.72 -17.74 -0.15
N THR A 84 -8.69 -18.58 0.22
CA THR A 84 -9.11 -18.78 1.61
C THR A 84 -8.74 -20.19 2.03
N THR A 85 -7.91 -20.32 3.06
CA THR A 85 -7.45 -21.60 3.60
C THR A 85 -7.93 -21.75 5.04
N GLY A 86 -8.55 -22.89 5.36
CA GLY A 86 -8.82 -23.28 6.73
C GLY A 86 -7.59 -23.92 7.36
N THR A 87 -7.02 -23.28 8.37
CA THR A 87 -5.83 -23.76 9.09
C THR A 87 -6.22 -24.26 10.48
N SER A 88 -5.55 -25.31 10.99
CA SER A 88 -5.79 -25.82 12.34
C SER A 88 -4.58 -25.56 13.23
N ILE A 89 -4.76 -24.78 14.29
CA ILE A 89 -3.75 -24.54 15.32
C ILE A 89 -3.89 -25.63 16.38
N VAL A 90 -2.80 -26.36 16.66
CA VAL A 90 -2.77 -27.40 17.69
C VAL A 90 -2.11 -26.85 18.94
N ARG A 91 -2.89 -26.68 20.02
CA ARG A 91 -2.39 -26.31 21.34
C ARG A 91 -2.26 -27.56 22.19
N THR A 92 -1.08 -27.82 22.75
CA THR A 92 -0.90 -28.85 23.78
C THR A 92 -0.60 -28.19 25.11
N THR A 93 -1.56 -28.25 26.04
CA THR A 93 -1.38 -27.76 27.41
C THR A 93 -1.05 -28.94 28.32
N THR A 94 0.08 -28.87 29.01
CA THR A 94 0.47 -29.90 29.98
C THR A 94 0.25 -29.38 31.39
N THR A 95 -0.61 -30.06 32.15
CA THR A 95 -0.87 -29.75 33.56
C THR A 95 -0.51 -30.97 34.39
N GLY A 96 0.66 -30.96 35.03
CA GLY A 96 1.20 -32.15 35.70
C GLY A 96 1.66 -33.22 34.71
N THR A 97 1.18 -34.45 34.85
CA THR A 97 1.47 -35.57 33.93
C THR A 97 0.51 -35.66 32.74
N ASP A 98 -0.58 -34.88 32.74
CA ASP A 98 -1.60 -34.94 31.71
C ASP A 98 -1.37 -33.85 30.66
N ALA A 99 -1.36 -34.26 29.38
CA ALA A 99 -1.31 -33.37 28.24
C ALA A 99 -2.69 -33.31 27.56
N THR A 100 -3.31 -32.14 27.54
CA THR A 100 -4.55 -31.89 26.80
C THR A 100 -4.19 -31.21 25.48
N THR A 101 -4.61 -31.82 24.36
CA THR A 101 -4.44 -31.20 23.04
C THR A 101 -5.77 -30.62 22.58
N THR A 102 -5.79 -29.33 22.26
CA THR A 102 -6.94 -28.61 21.71
C THR A 102 -6.60 -28.12 20.31
N THR A 103 -7.42 -28.51 19.33
CA THR A 103 -7.33 -28.01 17.96
C THR A 103 -8.27 -26.83 17.79
N LEU A 104 -7.74 -25.69 17.40
CA LEU A 104 -8.48 -24.45 17.14
C LEU A 104 -8.48 -24.17 15.64
N ALA A 105 -9.63 -23.76 15.09
CA ALA A 105 -9.74 -23.39 13.69
C ALA A 105 -9.29 -21.92 13.50
N ARG A 106 -8.54 -21.68 12.42
CA ARG A 106 -8.14 -20.36 11.93
C ARG A 106 -8.52 -20.25 10.44
N THR A 107 -8.95 -19.08 10.00
CA THR A 107 -9.20 -18.77 8.59
C THR A 107 -8.10 -17.84 8.12
N ASP A 108 -7.32 -18.29 7.13
CA ASP A 108 -6.27 -17.50 6.51
C ASP A 108 -6.75 -17.07 5.12
N ARG A 109 -6.80 -15.78 4.84
CA ARG A 109 -7.13 -15.24 3.53
C ARG A 109 -5.97 -14.46 2.97
N THR A 110 -5.77 -14.58 1.67
CA THR A 110 -4.89 -13.70 0.92
C THR A 110 -5.78 -12.86 0.03
N VAL A 111 -5.79 -11.55 0.30
CA VAL A 111 -6.48 -10.54 -0.50
C VAL A 111 -5.46 -9.99 -1.45
N ARG A 112 -5.61 -10.29 -2.74
CA ARG A 112 -4.60 -9.89 -3.69
C ARG A 112 -4.60 -8.38 -3.88
N ALA A 113 -3.41 -7.84 -4.14
CA ALA A 113 -3.31 -6.51 -4.71
C ALA A 113 -4.18 -6.46 -5.97
N GLY A 114 -5.04 -5.45 -6.05
CA GLY A 114 -5.70 -5.14 -7.31
C GLY A 114 -4.69 -4.70 -8.37
N ALA A 115 -5.16 -4.38 -9.58
CA ALA A 115 -4.29 -3.81 -10.61
C ALA A 115 -3.58 -2.52 -10.14
N ASP A 116 -4.18 -1.84 -9.17
CA ASP A 116 -3.65 -0.68 -8.47
C ASP A 116 -4.31 -0.57 -7.07
N ARG A 117 -3.91 0.46 -6.32
CA ARG A 117 -4.44 0.76 -4.97
C ARG A 117 -5.95 0.95 -4.91
N TYR A 118 -6.57 1.39 -6.01
CA TYR A 118 -8.01 1.65 -6.07
C TYR A 118 -8.78 0.33 -6.12
N ALA A 119 -8.29 -0.59 -6.94
CA ALA A 119 -8.81 -1.95 -7.02
C ALA A 119 -8.60 -2.74 -5.71
N THR A 120 -7.46 -2.57 -5.02
CA THR A 120 -7.26 -3.18 -3.68
C THR A 120 -8.28 -2.66 -2.68
N ALA A 121 -8.49 -1.34 -2.60
CA ALA A 121 -9.48 -0.76 -1.68
C ALA A 121 -10.90 -1.30 -1.94
N ALA A 122 -11.28 -1.46 -3.21
CA ALA A 122 -12.57 -2.07 -3.59
C ALA A 122 -12.65 -3.56 -3.18
N ALA A 123 -11.56 -4.32 -3.24
CA ALA A 123 -11.53 -5.70 -2.77
C ALA A 123 -11.71 -5.80 -1.25
N ILE A 124 -11.04 -4.92 -0.48
CA ILE A 124 -11.19 -4.84 0.97
C ILE A 124 -12.61 -4.44 1.37
N SER A 125 -13.20 -3.48 0.65
CA SER A 125 -14.60 -3.07 0.85
C SER A 125 -15.58 -4.24 0.73
N LYS A 126 -15.37 -5.16 -0.21
CA LYS A 126 -16.21 -6.37 -0.35
C LYS A 126 -16.09 -7.34 0.82
N LEU A 127 -14.95 -7.36 1.52
CA LEU A 127 -14.75 -8.19 2.70
C LEU A 127 -15.47 -7.64 3.92
N GLY A 128 -15.31 -6.34 4.19
CA GLY A 128 -15.90 -5.70 5.37
C GLY A 128 -17.38 -5.36 5.21
N PHE A 129 -17.82 -5.06 3.99
CA PHE A 129 -19.16 -4.53 3.70
C PHE A 129 -19.86 -5.32 2.59
N PRO A 130 -20.02 -6.65 2.73
CA PRO A 130 -20.58 -7.51 1.67
C PRO A 130 -22.05 -7.17 1.35
N GLU A 131 -22.81 -6.69 2.33
CA GLU A 131 -24.23 -6.36 2.22
C GLU A 131 -24.50 -4.88 1.86
N GLY A 132 -23.44 -4.13 1.55
CA GLY A 132 -23.48 -2.69 1.35
C GLY A 132 -23.13 -1.90 2.61
N ALA A 133 -23.24 -0.57 2.52
CA ALA A 133 -22.90 0.32 3.63
C ALA A 133 -23.79 1.56 3.65
N PRO A 134 -24.19 2.08 4.83
CA PRO A 134 -24.99 3.30 4.94
C PRO A 134 -24.23 4.55 4.46
N ALA A 135 -22.92 4.58 4.67
CA ALA A 135 -22.05 5.67 4.26
C ALA A 135 -20.82 5.17 3.50
N LEU A 136 -20.18 6.08 2.77
CA LEU A 136 -18.93 5.85 2.07
C LEU A 136 -18.01 7.05 2.25
N VAL A 137 -16.74 6.81 2.55
CA VAL A 137 -15.71 7.85 2.54
C VAL A 137 -14.84 7.68 1.31
N LEU A 138 -14.91 8.64 0.39
CA LEU A 138 -14.10 8.72 -0.82
C LEU A 138 -12.90 9.63 -0.59
N VAL A 139 -11.71 9.07 -0.74
CA VAL A 139 -10.47 9.73 -0.36
C VAL A 139 -9.50 9.80 -1.52
N ALA A 140 -8.73 10.88 -1.62
CA ALA A 140 -7.67 10.96 -2.62
C ALA A 140 -6.62 9.86 -2.41
N GLY A 141 -6.42 9.00 -3.42
CA GLY A 141 -5.50 7.87 -3.28
C GLY A 141 -4.01 8.22 -3.32
N ASN A 142 -3.65 9.49 -3.49
CA ASN A 142 -2.27 9.96 -3.66
C ASN A 142 -1.78 10.90 -2.54
N ASP A 143 -2.59 11.17 -1.51
CA ASP A 143 -2.26 12.06 -0.39
C ASP A 143 -2.50 11.34 0.94
N TYR A 144 -1.42 10.89 1.57
CA TYR A 144 -1.47 10.17 2.84
C TYR A 144 -2.05 11.02 3.97
N ALA A 145 -1.55 12.26 4.11
CA ALA A 145 -1.84 13.12 5.24
C ALA A 145 -3.34 13.42 5.32
N GLN A 146 -3.97 13.67 4.17
CA GLN A 146 -5.42 13.85 4.11
C GLN A 146 -6.19 12.55 4.33
N ALA A 147 -5.63 11.41 3.93
CA ALA A 147 -6.36 10.16 3.93
C ALA A 147 -6.39 9.46 5.30
N ILE A 148 -5.32 9.56 6.09
CA ILE A 148 -5.25 8.89 7.39
C ILE A 148 -6.30 9.40 8.38
N SER A 149 -6.59 10.71 8.36
CA SER A 149 -7.58 11.32 9.24
C SER A 149 -9.02 10.88 8.92
N ALA A 150 -9.27 10.37 7.73
CA ALA A 150 -10.58 9.92 7.28
C ALA A 150 -10.96 8.51 7.79
N ALA A 151 -10.01 7.74 8.32
CA ALA A 151 -10.26 6.36 8.72
C ALA A 151 -11.25 6.23 9.89
N PRO A 152 -11.13 7.01 10.99
CA PRO A 152 -12.14 6.99 12.05
C PRO A 152 -13.51 7.47 11.59
N LEU A 153 -13.57 8.43 10.65
CA LEU A 153 -14.83 8.90 10.07
C LEU A 153 -15.58 7.76 9.37
N ALA A 154 -14.88 6.98 8.54
CA ALA A 154 -15.49 5.85 7.85
C ALA A 154 -16.09 4.84 8.83
N ALA A 155 -15.35 4.48 9.88
CA ALA A 155 -15.81 3.56 10.91
C ALA A 155 -17.00 4.10 11.72
N ALA A 156 -16.97 5.37 12.13
CA ALA A 156 -18.06 6.00 12.89
C ALA A 156 -19.39 5.99 12.13
N TYR A 157 -19.34 6.12 10.80
CA TYR A 157 -20.51 6.04 9.93
C TYR A 157 -20.80 4.63 9.41
N GLY A 158 -20.10 3.60 9.89
CA GLY A 158 -20.32 2.21 9.48
C GLY A 158 -20.07 1.95 8.00
N GLY A 159 -19.11 2.67 7.39
CA GLY A 159 -18.83 2.63 5.96
C GLY A 159 -17.38 2.25 5.61
N PRO A 160 -17.13 1.78 4.37
CA PRO A 160 -15.78 1.57 3.89
C PRO A 160 -15.12 2.90 3.52
N MET A 161 -13.80 2.80 3.35
CA MET A 161 -13.02 3.81 2.66
C MET A 161 -12.66 3.31 1.26
N LEU A 162 -13.00 4.09 0.23
CA LEU A 162 -12.50 3.86 -1.12
C LEU A 162 -11.58 5.00 -1.54
N LEU A 163 -10.59 4.65 -2.36
CA LEU A 163 -9.64 5.60 -2.91
C LEU A 163 -10.07 6.02 -4.30
N VAL A 164 -9.87 7.29 -4.64
CA VAL A 164 -10.21 7.88 -5.94
C VAL A 164 -8.97 8.53 -6.55
N PRO A 165 -8.70 8.33 -7.86
CA PRO A 165 -7.62 9.03 -8.55
C PRO A 165 -7.96 10.51 -8.80
N PRO A 166 -6.95 11.36 -9.10
CA PRO A 166 -7.16 12.79 -9.36
C PRO A 166 -8.14 13.09 -10.50
N GLU A 167 -8.32 12.15 -11.42
CA GLU A 167 -9.21 12.26 -12.57
C GLU A 167 -10.69 12.17 -12.19
N GLY A 168 -11.03 11.48 -11.09
CA GLY A 168 -12.41 11.22 -10.65
C GLY A 168 -12.72 9.73 -10.48
N ILE A 169 -14.00 9.38 -10.40
CA ILE A 169 -14.46 7.99 -10.24
C ILE A 169 -14.24 7.24 -11.57
N ARG A 170 -13.54 6.11 -11.51
CA ARG A 170 -13.35 5.15 -12.61
C ARG A 170 -14.43 4.06 -12.58
N ASP A 171 -14.62 3.33 -13.67
CA ASP A 171 -15.63 2.27 -13.80
C ASP A 171 -15.54 1.19 -12.71
N ASP A 172 -14.32 0.80 -12.31
CA ASP A 172 -14.09 -0.18 -11.25
C ASP A 172 -14.50 0.32 -9.86
N ILE A 173 -14.26 1.62 -9.58
CA ILE A 173 -14.72 2.28 -8.36
C ILE A 173 -16.24 2.48 -8.41
N SER A 174 -16.78 2.89 -9.57
CA SER A 174 -18.21 3.09 -9.80
C SER A 174 -19.00 1.82 -9.49
N ALA A 175 -18.55 0.67 -10.01
CA ALA A 175 -19.19 -0.62 -9.76
C ALA A 175 -19.20 -0.98 -8.27
N GLU A 176 -18.16 -0.62 -7.52
CA GLU A 176 -18.12 -0.85 -6.08
C GLU A 176 -19.04 0.11 -5.32
N ILE A 177 -19.13 1.38 -5.75
CA ILE A 177 -20.07 2.36 -5.19
C ILE A 177 -21.52 1.91 -5.41
N GLU A 178 -21.86 1.43 -6.62
CA GLU A 178 -23.18 0.86 -6.92
C GLU A 178 -23.50 -0.33 -6.02
N ARG A 179 -22.55 -1.23 -5.81
CA ARG A 179 -22.71 -2.40 -4.94
C ARG A 179 -22.94 -1.98 -3.49
N LEU A 180 -22.19 -0.99 -3.01
CA LEU A 180 -22.31 -0.49 -1.65
C LEU A 180 -23.63 0.24 -1.42
N SER A 181 -24.12 0.94 -2.44
CA SER A 181 -25.34 1.73 -2.45
C SER A 181 -25.49 2.67 -1.22
N PRO A 182 -24.46 3.49 -0.87
CA PRO A 182 -24.53 4.36 0.29
C PRO A 182 -25.51 5.52 0.08
N SER A 183 -26.17 5.96 1.16
CA SER A 183 -27.01 7.16 1.13
C SER A 183 -26.24 8.43 1.48
N LEU A 184 -25.07 8.28 2.12
CA LEU A 184 -24.19 9.36 2.53
C LEU A 184 -22.77 9.14 2.00
N VAL A 185 -22.19 10.17 1.36
CA VAL A 185 -20.82 10.11 0.84
C VAL A 185 -20.01 11.30 1.34
N PHE A 186 -18.88 11.02 1.96
CA PHE A 186 -17.89 12.02 2.35
C PHE A 186 -16.76 12.08 1.32
N LEU A 187 -16.41 13.29 0.88
CA LEU A 187 -15.27 13.54 0.00
C LEU A 187 -14.12 14.12 0.81
N VAL A 188 -12.94 13.49 0.75
CA VAL A 188 -11.74 13.90 1.50
C VAL A 188 -10.54 14.00 0.57
N GLY A 189 -9.95 15.19 0.47
CA GLY A 189 -8.76 15.47 -0.34
C GLY A 189 -8.95 15.33 -1.85
N VAL A 190 -10.17 15.04 -2.33
CA VAL A 190 -10.43 14.80 -3.75
C VAL A 190 -10.19 16.06 -4.57
N SER A 191 -9.38 15.98 -5.63
CA SER A 191 -8.96 17.17 -6.38
C SER A 191 -10.08 17.83 -7.20
N LYS A 192 -11.12 17.08 -7.56
CA LYS A 192 -12.26 17.55 -8.37
C LYS A 192 -13.59 17.22 -7.70
N PRO A 193 -13.89 17.81 -6.52
CA PRO A 193 -15.06 17.43 -5.74
C PRO A 193 -16.36 17.60 -6.53
N ARG A 194 -16.51 18.68 -7.32
CA ARG A 194 -17.70 18.89 -8.16
C ARG A 194 -17.91 17.80 -9.21
N THR A 195 -16.83 17.34 -9.86
CA THR A 195 -16.91 16.26 -10.85
C THR A 195 -17.28 14.95 -10.17
N VAL A 196 -16.64 14.65 -9.04
CA VAL A 196 -16.93 13.44 -8.26
C VAL A 196 -18.38 13.45 -7.76
N THR A 197 -18.90 14.58 -7.27
CA THR A 197 -20.31 14.72 -6.87
C THR A 197 -21.26 14.44 -8.04
N GLN A 198 -21.00 14.99 -9.23
CA GLN A 198 -21.82 14.71 -10.41
C GLN A 198 -21.81 13.23 -10.79
N GLN A 199 -20.63 12.58 -10.74
CA GLN A 199 -20.53 11.14 -10.97
C GLN A 199 -21.32 10.35 -9.92
N LEU A 200 -21.28 10.74 -8.65
CA LEU A 200 -22.07 10.11 -7.59
C LEU A 200 -23.57 10.25 -7.82
N GLU A 201 -24.05 11.41 -8.27
CA GLU A 201 -25.46 11.66 -8.61
C GLU A 201 -25.94 10.86 -9.84
N GLU A 202 -25.02 10.43 -10.71
CA GLU A 202 -25.31 9.53 -11.83
C GLU A 202 -25.35 8.06 -11.40
N ILE A 203 -24.60 7.70 -10.35
CA ILE A 203 -24.44 6.33 -9.86
C ILE A 203 -25.49 5.97 -8.80
N LEU A 204 -25.81 6.90 -7.90
CA LEU A 204 -26.64 6.69 -6.72
C LEU A 204 -27.94 7.50 -6.80
N ASP A 205 -28.99 7.01 -6.14
CA ASP A 205 -30.27 7.70 -6.05
C ASP A 205 -30.25 8.74 -4.92
N GLU A 206 -30.22 10.03 -5.29
CA GLU A 206 -30.23 11.19 -4.39
C GLU A 206 -29.22 11.10 -3.21
N PRO A 207 -27.92 10.84 -3.45
CA PRO A 207 -26.95 10.71 -2.36
C PRO A 207 -26.71 12.06 -1.65
N ALA A 208 -26.61 12.04 -0.33
CA ALA A 208 -26.11 13.18 0.43
C ALA A 208 -24.58 13.22 0.31
N VAL A 209 -24.02 14.29 -0.28
CA VAL A 209 -22.57 14.41 -0.48
C VAL A 209 -22.00 15.58 0.35
N THR A 210 -21.05 15.27 1.23
CA THR A 210 -20.37 16.25 2.09
C THR A 210 -18.89 16.30 1.74
N ASN A 211 -18.36 17.47 1.40
CA ASN A 211 -16.93 17.65 1.14
C ASN A 211 -16.23 18.18 2.40
N LEU A 212 -15.26 17.43 2.92
CA LEU A 212 -14.48 17.74 4.12
C LEU A 212 -13.02 18.10 3.77
N THR A 213 -12.78 18.58 2.55
CA THR A 213 -11.44 19.00 2.09
C THR A 213 -11.18 20.45 2.48
N GLY A 214 -10.14 20.69 3.29
CA GLY A 214 -9.62 22.01 3.63
C GLY A 214 -8.57 22.52 2.64
N ASP A 215 -7.93 23.66 2.96
CA ASP A 215 -6.86 24.24 2.15
C ASP A 215 -5.57 23.40 2.21
N ASP A 216 -5.36 22.64 3.29
CA ASP A 216 -4.26 21.71 3.48
C ASP A 216 -4.68 20.48 4.31
N ALA A 217 -3.75 19.54 4.53
CA ALA A 217 -4.03 18.32 5.25
C ALA A 217 -4.39 18.53 6.73
N TYR A 218 -3.88 19.59 7.36
CA TYR A 218 -4.17 19.91 8.75
C TYR A 218 -5.59 20.45 8.90
N GLU A 219 -6.03 21.29 7.97
CA GLU A 219 -7.42 21.77 7.92
C GLU A 219 -8.40 20.66 7.53
N THR A 220 -8.05 19.79 6.57
CA THR A 220 -8.84 18.60 6.25
C THR A 220 -9.03 17.71 7.49
N ALA A 221 -7.97 17.43 8.25
CA ALA A 221 -8.07 16.65 9.48
C ALA A 221 -8.95 17.35 10.54
N ALA A 222 -8.87 18.67 10.67
CA ALA A 222 -9.75 19.45 11.56
C ALA A 222 -11.23 19.34 11.16
N LEU A 223 -11.56 19.48 9.87
CA LEU A 223 -12.93 19.35 9.37
C LEU A 223 -13.50 17.95 9.62
N ILE A 224 -12.68 16.90 9.46
CA ILE A 224 -13.07 15.53 9.75
C ILE A 224 -13.32 15.34 11.26
N ALA A 225 -12.46 15.88 12.11
CA ALA A 225 -12.62 15.80 13.55
C ALA A 225 -13.90 16.51 14.03
N GLU A 226 -14.25 17.64 13.42
CA GLU A 226 -15.53 18.33 13.67
C GLU A 226 -16.74 17.50 13.22
N GLN A 227 -16.66 16.85 12.05
CA GLN A 227 -17.71 15.96 11.58
C GLN A 227 -17.90 14.77 12.52
N LEU A 228 -16.81 14.16 12.99
CA LEU A 228 -16.83 13.08 13.98
C LEU A 228 -17.46 13.51 15.30
N ASN A 229 -17.08 14.69 15.81
CA ASN A 229 -17.67 15.22 17.04
C ASN A 229 -19.17 15.49 16.89
N SER A 230 -19.62 15.91 15.71
CA SER A 230 -21.05 16.08 15.44
C SER A 230 -21.79 14.74 15.41
N GLU A 231 -21.16 13.67 14.92
CA GLU A 231 -21.76 12.34 14.84
C GLU A 231 -21.81 11.64 16.20
N LEU A 232 -20.70 11.69 16.93
CA LEU A 232 -20.51 11.00 18.21
C LEU A 232 -20.94 11.84 19.42
N GLU A 233 -21.51 13.03 19.17
CA GLU A 233 -21.88 14.08 20.14
C GLU A 233 -20.69 14.70 20.91
N SER A 234 -19.62 13.94 21.18
CA SER A 234 -18.41 14.40 21.85
C SER A 234 -17.22 13.49 21.54
N VAL A 235 -16.03 14.09 21.29
CA VAL A 235 -14.75 13.39 21.14
C VAL A 235 -13.68 13.97 22.08
N PRO A 236 -13.70 13.64 23.39
CA PRO A 236 -12.78 14.23 24.36
C PRO A 236 -11.32 13.75 24.22
N LYS A 237 -11.08 12.73 23.38
CA LYS A 237 -9.74 12.20 23.07
C LYS A 237 -9.46 12.27 21.58
N VAL A 238 -8.27 12.74 21.23
CA VAL A 238 -7.74 12.75 19.86
C VAL A 238 -6.41 12.02 19.78
N VAL A 239 -6.06 11.60 18.56
CA VAL A 239 -4.73 11.06 18.24
C VAL A 239 -3.99 12.07 17.38
N ILE A 240 -2.70 12.30 17.64
CA ILE A 240 -1.85 13.15 16.81
C ILE A 240 -0.71 12.33 16.23
N VAL A 241 -0.59 12.34 14.90
CA VAL A 241 0.43 11.61 14.13
C VAL A 241 1.20 12.55 13.21
N PRO A 242 2.44 12.23 12.81
CA PRO A 242 3.16 13.00 11.79
C PRO A 242 2.44 12.96 10.43
N SER A 243 2.44 14.08 9.70
CA SER A 243 1.83 14.17 8.37
C SER A 243 2.65 13.51 7.26
N ASP A 244 3.93 13.23 7.50
CA ASP A 244 4.92 12.79 6.50
C ASP A 244 5.48 11.38 6.75
N SER A 245 5.07 10.72 7.83
CA SER A 245 5.36 9.31 8.10
C SER A 245 4.09 8.51 8.28
N PHE A 246 3.98 7.39 7.57
CA PHE A 246 2.73 6.63 7.52
C PHE A 246 2.71 5.38 8.40
N VAL A 247 3.86 4.86 8.82
CA VAL A 247 3.91 3.63 9.64
C VAL A 247 3.21 3.84 10.99
N GLU A 248 3.49 4.95 11.66
CA GLU A 248 2.92 5.31 12.96
C GLU A 248 1.42 5.58 12.85
N GLY A 249 1.00 6.38 11.86
CA GLY A 249 -0.40 6.68 11.67
C GLY A 249 -1.23 5.46 11.28
N LEU A 250 -0.70 4.57 10.43
CA LEU A 250 -1.38 3.32 10.09
C LEU A 250 -1.49 2.38 11.29
N ALA A 251 -0.46 2.30 12.15
CA ALA A 251 -0.49 1.45 13.33
C ALA A 251 -1.56 1.87 14.34
N VAL A 252 -1.78 3.18 14.53
CA VAL A 252 -2.80 3.69 15.46
C VAL A 252 -4.19 3.79 14.84
N ALA A 253 -4.31 3.84 13.52
CA ALA A 253 -5.59 4.08 12.84
C ALA A 253 -6.70 3.06 13.17
N PRO A 254 -6.45 1.73 13.28
CA PRO A 254 -7.47 0.78 13.73
C PRO A 254 -8.01 1.08 15.12
N LEU A 255 -7.14 1.43 16.07
CA LEU A 255 -7.55 1.81 17.43
C LEU A 255 -8.38 3.10 17.40
N ALA A 256 -7.88 4.13 16.71
CA ALA A 256 -8.58 5.40 16.58
C ALA A 256 -9.97 5.24 15.94
N ALA A 257 -10.07 4.38 14.93
CA ALA A 257 -11.33 4.08 14.26
C ALA A 257 -12.31 3.28 15.13
N ALA A 258 -11.82 2.29 15.89
CA ALA A 258 -12.64 1.50 16.79
C ALA A 258 -13.17 2.29 18.00
N GLU A 259 -12.39 3.27 18.48
CA GLU A 259 -12.74 4.09 19.64
C GLU A 259 -13.40 5.43 19.26
N GLY A 260 -13.50 5.74 17.96
CA GLY A 260 -14.06 7.00 17.46
C GLY A 260 -13.17 8.22 17.76
N TRP A 261 -11.87 8.04 17.97
CA TRP A 261 -10.93 9.11 18.24
C TRP A 261 -10.50 9.78 16.92
N PRO A 262 -10.71 11.10 16.75
CA PRO A 262 -10.21 11.80 15.58
C PRO A 262 -8.69 11.73 15.49
N ILE A 263 -8.17 11.55 14.27
CA ILE A 263 -6.73 11.65 13.98
C ILE A 263 -6.46 13.06 13.44
N LEU A 264 -5.70 13.84 14.19
CA LEU A 264 -5.13 15.11 13.77
C LEU A 264 -3.65 14.94 13.42
N LEU A 265 -3.08 15.97 12.79
CA LEU A 265 -1.75 15.88 12.19
C LEU A 265 -0.77 16.88 12.81
N ALA A 266 0.47 16.45 13.00
CA ALA A 266 1.63 17.27 13.33
C ALA A 266 2.54 17.44 12.10
N SER A 267 3.33 18.52 12.08
CA SER A 267 4.36 18.77 11.06
C SER A 267 5.73 18.56 11.70
N GLY A 268 6.26 17.33 11.64
CA GLY A 268 7.42 16.95 12.44
C GLY A 268 7.14 17.12 13.94
N ASP A 269 7.90 18.00 14.59
CA ASP A 269 7.76 18.34 16.02
C ASP A 269 6.96 19.63 16.25
N ASP A 270 6.37 20.22 15.20
CA ASP A 270 5.54 21.40 15.31
C ASP A 270 4.05 21.02 15.31
N LEU A 271 3.28 21.68 16.18
CA LEU A 271 1.81 21.59 16.20
C LEU A 271 1.20 22.67 15.30
N PRO A 272 0.59 22.32 14.16
CA PRO A 272 0.01 23.30 13.24
C PRO A 272 -1.19 24.02 13.87
N ARG A 273 -1.40 25.28 13.46
CA ARG A 273 -2.49 26.11 13.98
C ARG A 273 -3.88 25.49 13.74
N ALA A 274 -4.08 24.79 12.64
CA ALA A 274 -5.34 24.09 12.36
C ALA A 274 -5.60 23.01 13.41
N THR A 275 -4.58 22.20 13.72
CA THR A 275 -4.63 21.16 14.76
C THR A 275 -4.94 21.74 16.14
N SER A 276 -4.19 22.76 16.58
CA SER A 276 -4.43 23.36 17.91
C SER A 276 -5.82 23.99 18.04
N ARG A 277 -6.32 24.62 16.96
CA ARG A 277 -7.68 25.19 16.92
C ARG A 277 -8.77 24.13 16.92
N ALA A 278 -8.55 23.01 16.23
CA ALA A 278 -9.47 21.88 16.27
C ALA A 278 -9.58 21.36 17.70
N MET A 279 -8.46 21.16 18.39
CA MET A 279 -8.45 20.70 19.78
C MET A 279 -9.22 21.65 20.71
N GLU A 280 -9.02 22.98 20.58
CA GLU A 280 -9.75 23.98 21.35
C GLU A 280 -11.26 23.92 21.07
N LYS A 281 -11.65 23.84 19.79
CA LYS A 281 -13.06 23.83 19.36
C LYS A 281 -13.80 22.55 19.76
N LEU A 282 -13.10 21.43 19.78
CA LEU A 282 -13.62 20.12 20.17
C LEU A 282 -13.63 19.92 21.69
N GLU A 283 -13.07 20.87 22.44
CA GLU A 283 -12.92 20.77 23.90
C GLU A 283 -12.17 19.49 24.31
N VAL A 284 -11.08 19.17 23.60
CA VAL A 284 -10.27 17.97 23.84
C VAL A 284 -9.71 17.98 25.25
N GLU A 285 -9.88 16.87 25.97
CA GLU A 285 -9.43 16.69 27.35
C GLU A 285 -8.15 15.84 27.43
N SER A 286 -7.97 14.91 26.49
CA SER A 286 -6.83 14.00 26.45
C SER A 286 -6.31 13.77 25.03
N VAL A 287 -5.03 13.42 24.90
CA VAL A 287 -4.41 13.19 23.58
C VAL A 287 -3.40 12.05 23.61
N LEU A 288 -3.47 11.21 22.58
CA LEU A 288 -2.46 10.21 22.27
C LEU A 288 -1.54 10.73 21.16
N MET A 289 -0.31 11.07 21.49
CA MET A 289 0.72 11.47 20.54
C MET A 289 1.47 10.22 20.06
N VAL A 290 1.61 10.05 18.75
CA VAL A 290 2.31 8.90 18.17
C VAL A 290 3.36 9.37 17.17
N GLY A 291 4.63 9.07 17.43
CA GLY A 291 5.73 9.34 16.49
C GLY A 291 6.05 10.81 16.23
N THR A 292 5.62 11.72 17.12
CA THR A 292 5.89 13.16 17.00
C THR A 292 6.36 13.74 18.33
N GLY A 293 7.33 14.64 18.29
CA GLY A 293 7.82 15.42 19.43
C GLY A 293 7.01 16.68 19.72
N ALA A 294 5.90 16.91 19.00
CA ALA A 294 5.08 18.11 19.21
C ALA A 294 4.58 18.27 20.65
N GLU A 295 4.48 19.52 21.08
CA GLU A 295 3.98 19.89 22.40
C GLU A 295 2.52 20.38 22.32
N VAL A 296 1.74 20.02 23.33
CA VAL A 296 0.32 20.32 23.49
C VAL A 296 0.10 20.77 24.93
N ASP A 297 -0.77 21.76 25.13
CA ASP A 297 -1.10 22.31 26.45
C ASP A 297 -2.35 21.61 27.03
N LEU A 298 -2.17 20.35 27.45
CA LEU A 298 -3.19 19.51 28.09
C LEU A 298 -2.58 18.75 29.27
N ASP A 299 -3.41 18.45 30.27
CA ASP A 299 -2.98 17.69 31.45
C ASP A 299 -2.79 16.19 31.15
N ASP A 300 -3.63 15.62 30.28
CA ASP A 300 -3.61 14.20 29.93
C ASP A 300 -3.02 13.97 28.53
N VAL A 301 -1.70 13.71 28.50
CA VAL A 301 -0.94 13.48 27.25
C VAL A 301 -0.20 12.15 27.33
N GLU A 302 -0.68 11.17 26.59
CA GLU A 302 0.00 9.90 26.38
C GLU A 302 0.92 9.99 25.15
N ARG A 303 2.13 9.43 25.22
CA ARG A 303 3.08 9.43 24.09
C ARG A 303 3.55 8.01 23.76
N ARG A 304 3.60 7.70 22.47
CA ARG A 304 4.20 6.49 21.89
C ARG A 304 5.25 6.91 20.88
N MET A 305 6.52 6.73 21.24
CA MET A 305 7.65 7.08 20.40
C MET A 305 8.84 6.24 20.85
N GLU A 306 9.31 5.38 19.96
CA GLU A 306 10.49 4.54 20.15
C GLU A 306 11.62 5.01 19.21
N ASP A 307 12.73 4.27 19.18
CA ASP A 307 13.92 4.60 18.38
C ASP A 307 13.66 4.65 16.85
N ASP A 308 12.66 3.91 16.37
CA ASP A 308 12.26 3.87 14.96
C ASP A 308 10.73 3.73 14.78
N SER A 309 10.28 3.93 13.54
CA SER A 309 8.85 3.90 13.19
C SER A 309 8.18 2.56 13.45
N PHE A 310 8.87 1.44 13.26
CA PHE A 310 8.30 0.11 13.48
C PHE A 310 8.31 -0.28 14.97
N GLY A 311 9.29 0.19 15.74
CA GLY A 311 9.25 0.14 17.21
C GLY A 311 8.07 0.94 17.75
N THR A 312 7.88 2.17 17.25
CA THR A 312 6.75 3.03 17.63
C THR A 312 5.42 2.37 17.29
N ALA A 313 5.29 1.82 16.08
CA ALA A 313 4.10 1.08 15.67
C ALA A 313 3.83 -0.15 16.54
N ALA A 314 4.85 -0.90 16.95
CA ALA A 314 4.68 -2.03 17.86
C ALA A 314 4.18 -1.58 19.25
N SER A 315 4.79 -0.54 19.82
CA SER A 315 4.37 0.07 21.09
C SER A 315 2.91 0.58 21.06
N VAL A 316 2.45 1.05 19.90
CA VAL A 316 1.04 1.43 19.67
C VAL A 316 0.13 0.20 19.60
N ILE A 317 0.55 -0.88 18.93
CA ILE A 317 -0.27 -2.09 18.81
C ILE A 317 -0.42 -2.78 20.18
N GLU A 318 0.65 -2.81 20.99
CA GLU A 318 0.59 -3.27 22.38
C GLU A 318 -0.38 -2.42 23.21
N TYR A 319 -0.34 -1.10 23.06
CA TYR A 319 -1.33 -0.22 23.68
C TYR A 319 -2.75 -0.56 23.24
N ALA A 320 -2.96 -0.73 21.94
CA ALA A 320 -4.25 -1.02 21.35
C ALA A 320 -4.86 -2.29 21.95
N ASP A 321 -4.06 -3.34 22.19
CA ASP A 321 -4.49 -4.55 22.91
C ASP A 321 -4.98 -4.23 24.33
N THR A 322 -4.28 -3.35 25.07
CA THR A 322 -4.76 -2.88 26.40
C THR A 322 -6.05 -2.07 26.34
N GLN A 323 -6.35 -1.45 25.20
CA GLN A 323 -7.60 -0.72 24.94
C GLN A 323 -8.72 -1.63 24.43
N GLY A 324 -8.49 -2.95 24.34
CA GLY A 324 -9.51 -3.92 23.96
C GLY A 324 -9.56 -4.23 22.45
N MET A 325 -8.56 -3.78 21.68
CA MET A 325 -8.30 -4.36 20.37
C MET A 325 -7.83 -5.81 20.52
N SER A 326 -7.98 -6.63 19.48
CA SER A 326 -7.78 -8.07 19.61
C SER A 326 -7.10 -8.69 18.40
N TYR A 327 -6.10 -9.52 18.65
CA TYR A 327 -5.47 -10.37 17.63
C TYR A 327 -6.41 -11.43 17.04
N LEU A 328 -7.63 -11.62 17.57
CA LEU A 328 -8.62 -12.56 17.01
C LEU A 328 -8.80 -12.37 15.50
N HIS A 329 -8.83 -11.11 15.05
CA HIS A 329 -8.77 -10.73 13.65
C HIS A 329 -7.51 -9.90 13.43
N THR A 330 -6.59 -10.41 12.62
CA THR A 330 -5.31 -9.75 12.32
C THR A 330 -5.18 -9.57 10.81
N VAL A 331 -4.91 -8.34 10.37
CA VAL A 331 -4.54 -8.02 9.00
C VAL A 331 -3.04 -7.79 8.92
N ILE A 332 -2.39 -8.31 7.88
CA ILE A 332 -1.01 -7.95 7.51
C ILE A 332 -1.03 -7.20 6.19
N ALA A 333 -0.45 -5.99 6.17
CA ALA A 333 -0.34 -5.15 4.98
C ALA A 333 1.06 -4.51 4.86
N THR A 334 1.36 -3.88 3.72
CA THR A 334 2.63 -3.16 3.56
C THR A 334 2.67 -1.88 4.39
N GLY A 335 3.77 -1.69 5.10
CA GLY A 335 4.21 -0.44 5.71
C GLY A 335 5.24 0.29 4.85
N ASP A 336 5.37 -0.04 3.56
CA ASP A 336 6.18 0.70 2.58
C ASP A 336 5.32 1.68 1.74
N ALA A 337 4.01 1.53 1.80
CA ALA A 337 3.03 2.43 1.21
C ALA A 337 1.74 2.43 2.05
N PHE A 338 1.00 3.53 2.04
CA PHE A 338 -0.20 3.69 2.86
C PHE A 338 -1.53 3.12 2.31
N PRO A 339 -1.82 3.10 0.99
CA PRO A 339 -3.19 2.93 0.50
C PRO A 339 -3.89 1.64 0.93
N ASP A 340 -3.18 0.50 0.85
CA ASP A 340 -3.77 -0.82 1.07
C ASP A 340 -4.04 -1.05 2.57
N ALA A 341 -3.07 -0.69 3.42
CA ALA A 341 -3.21 -0.73 4.87
C ALA A 341 -4.31 0.22 5.37
N LEU A 342 -4.38 1.43 4.79
CA LEU A 342 -5.37 2.42 5.16
C LEU A 342 -6.81 1.95 4.85
N ALA A 343 -7.04 1.37 3.67
CA ALA A 343 -8.36 0.87 3.28
C ALA A 343 -8.84 -0.29 4.17
N ALA A 344 -7.93 -1.01 4.83
CA ALA A 344 -8.25 -2.07 5.79
C ALA A 344 -8.69 -1.53 7.16
N VAL A 345 -8.46 -0.25 7.47
CA VAL A 345 -8.76 0.29 8.81
C VAL A 345 -10.24 0.22 9.17
N PRO A 346 -11.21 0.67 8.34
CA PRO A 346 -12.62 0.56 8.69
C PRO A 346 -13.09 -0.89 8.76
N TYR A 347 -12.47 -1.80 8.00
CA TYR A 347 -12.73 -3.24 8.08
C TYR A 347 -12.31 -3.82 9.43
N LEU A 348 -11.11 -3.49 9.92
CA LEU A 348 -10.64 -3.89 11.25
C LEU A 348 -11.45 -3.26 12.39
N ALA A 349 -11.98 -2.05 12.20
CA ALA A 349 -12.79 -1.37 13.21
C ALA A 349 -14.12 -2.10 13.49
N LEU A 350 -14.64 -2.89 12.54
CA LEU A 350 -15.89 -3.65 12.71
C LEU A 350 -15.84 -4.65 13.87
N ASP A 351 -14.66 -5.21 14.15
CA ASP A 351 -14.47 -6.24 15.17
C ASP A 351 -13.23 -6.00 16.06
N LYS A 352 -12.73 -4.76 16.08
CA LYS A 352 -11.58 -4.32 16.87
C LYS A 352 -10.30 -5.13 16.57
N GLY A 353 -10.06 -5.45 15.30
CA GLY A 353 -8.90 -6.23 14.86
C GLY A 353 -7.56 -5.45 14.82
N ILE A 354 -6.45 -6.19 14.75
CA ILE A 354 -5.08 -5.63 14.72
C ILE A 354 -4.54 -5.53 13.29
N LEU A 355 -3.82 -4.44 12.99
CA LEU A 355 -3.03 -4.27 11.76
C LEU A 355 -1.55 -4.45 12.05
N LEU A 356 -0.90 -5.40 11.36
CA LEU A 356 0.55 -5.56 11.36
C LEU A 356 1.14 -5.07 10.04
N LEU A 357 2.21 -4.29 10.12
CA LEU A 357 2.85 -3.67 8.96
C LEU A 357 4.13 -4.40 8.58
N THR A 358 4.30 -4.65 7.28
CA THR A 358 5.54 -5.22 6.73
C THR A 358 6.46 -4.14 6.20
N HIS A 359 7.75 -4.43 6.11
CA HIS A 359 8.76 -3.62 5.45
C HIS A 359 9.48 -4.48 4.41
N GLU A 360 9.55 -4.01 3.17
CA GLU A 360 10.13 -4.74 2.04
C GLU A 360 9.58 -6.16 1.88
N GLY A 361 8.28 -6.34 2.16
CA GLY A 361 7.56 -7.60 2.05
C GLY A 361 7.84 -8.62 3.17
N GLN A 362 8.41 -8.18 4.30
CA GLN A 362 8.66 -9.02 5.48
C GLN A 362 8.14 -8.34 6.75
N LEU A 363 7.76 -9.10 7.77
CA LEU A 363 7.49 -8.52 9.09
C LEU A 363 8.82 -8.08 9.73
N PRO A 364 9.02 -6.78 10.01
CA PRO A 364 10.20 -6.33 10.73
C PRO A 364 10.20 -6.90 12.15
N PRO A 365 11.36 -6.96 12.85
CA PRO A 365 11.47 -7.68 14.12
C PRO A 365 10.41 -7.32 15.17
N PRO A 366 10.05 -6.04 15.42
CA PRO A 366 8.98 -5.71 16.36
C PRO A 366 7.61 -6.33 15.98
N MET A 367 7.25 -6.28 14.70
CA MET A 367 6.00 -6.83 14.18
C MET A 367 6.00 -8.36 14.18
N LEU A 368 7.15 -8.98 13.91
CA LEU A 368 7.32 -10.43 13.97
C LEU A 368 7.16 -10.94 15.40
N SER A 369 7.69 -10.24 16.40
CA SER A 369 7.48 -10.58 17.81
C SER A 369 5.99 -10.56 18.17
N LEU A 370 5.29 -9.46 17.86
CA LEU A 370 3.84 -9.35 18.10
C LEU A 370 3.05 -10.46 17.41
N TYR A 371 3.37 -10.76 16.16
CA TYR A 371 2.74 -11.84 15.41
C TYR A 371 2.97 -13.20 16.08
N THR A 372 4.23 -13.54 16.39
CA THR A 372 4.61 -14.86 16.91
C THR A 372 4.10 -15.11 18.33
N GLU A 373 4.13 -14.10 19.19
CA GLU A 373 3.61 -14.19 20.57
C GLU A 373 2.09 -14.39 20.62
N ASN A 374 1.37 -13.89 19.60
CA ASN A 374 -0.09 -13.93 19.54
C ASN A 374 -0.65 -14.96 18.55
N LEU A 375 0.19 -15.84 17.97
CA LEU A 375 -0.23 -16.85 17.00
C LEU A 375 -1.45 -17.68 17.45
N GLU A 376 -1.49 -18.03 18.74
CA GLU A 376 -2.59 -18.83 19.29
C GLU A 376 -3.89 -18.05 19.49
N ALA A 377 -3.84 -16.71 19.50
CA ALA A 377 -5.01 -15.85 19.59
C ALA A 377 -5.68 -15.66 18.22
N ILE A 378 -4.91 -15.66 17.14
CA ILE A 378 -5.40 -15.36 15.78
C ILE A 378 -6.41 -16.40 15.30
N ARG A 379 -7.59 -15.94 14.87
CA ARG A 379 -8.67 -16.77 14.29
C ARG A 379 -8.99 -16.39 12.85
N THR A 380 -8.78 -15.14 12.48
CA THR A 380 -8.83 -14.66 11.11
C THR A 380 -7.52 -13.94 10.83
N LEU A 381 -6.80 -14.39 9.80
CA LEU A 381 -5.59 -13.76 9.30
C LEU A 381 -5.80 -13.34 7.85
N ASP A 382 -5.84 -12.05 7.59
CA ASP A 382 -5.97 -11.52 6.24
C ASP A 382 -4.64 -10.89 5.80
N VAL A 383 -4.02 -11.42 4.75
CA VAL A 383 -2.81 -10.86 4.16
C VAL A 383 -3.20 -10.07 2.92
N ILE A 384 -3.02 -8.75 2.96
CA ILE A 384 -3.54 -7.82 1.97
C ILE A 384 -2.40 -7.27 1.12
N ALA A 385 -2.52 -7.40 -0.20
CA ALA A 385 -1.60 -6.82 -1.19
C ALA A 385 -0.11 -7.21 -1.02
N LEU A 386 0.15 -8.37 -0.42
CA LEU A 386 1.50 -8.89 -0.14
C LEU A 386 1.67 -10.30 -0.73
N PRO A 387 1.78 -10.44 -2.06
CA PRO A 387 2.07 -11.74 -2.67
C PRO A 387 3.44 -12.25 -2.19
N GLY A 388 3.47 -13.45 -1.61
CA GLY A 388 4.70 -14.14 -1.22
C GLY A 388 5.19 -13.91 0.23
N LEU A 389 4.46 -13.19 1.07
CA LEU A 389 4.77 -13.16 2.50
C LEU A 389 4.63 -14.58 3.08
N GLN A 390 5.70 -15.14 3.64
CA GLN A 390 5.61 -16.41 4.38
C GLN A 390 4.83 -16.14 5.68
N THR A 391 3.59 -16.63 5.73
CA THR A 391 2.70 -16.47 6.89
C THR A 391 3.08 -17.37 8.06
N GLU A 392 3.92 -18.38 7.83
CA GLU A 392 4.56 -19.11 8.92
C GLU A 392 6.04 -18.74 9.00
N PRO A 393 6.58 -18.44 10.20
CA PRO A 393 8.01 -18.38 10.37
C PRO A 393 8.59 -19.74 9.98
N ALA A 394 9.69 -19.74 9.22
CA ALA A 394 10.41 -20.98 8.89
C ALA A 394 10.63 -21.76 10.19
N GLY A 395 9.96 -22.91 10.32
CA GLY A 395 10.11 -23.78 11.49
C GLY A 395 11.60 -24.07 11.71
N PRO A 396 12.04 -24.38 12.96
CA PRO A 396 13.44 -24.60 13.25
C PRO A 396 13.98 -25.58 12.21
N SER A 397 14.89 -25.09 11.37
CA SER A 397 15.51 -25.89 10.31
C SER A 397 16.05 -27.14 11.00
N GLY A 398 15.42 -28.28 10.73
CA GLY A 398 15.90 -29.55 11.24
C GLY A 398 17.38 -29.63 10.92
N THR A 399 18.21 -29.69 11.96
CA THR A 399 19.64 -29.89 11.83
C THR A 399 19.84 -31.13 10.97
N ALA A 400 20.32 -30.92 9.75
CA ALA A 400 20.86 -31.99 8.94
C ALA A 400 22.21 -32.37 9.56
N GLU A 401 22.27 -33.63 10.00
CA GLU A 401 23.38 -34.43 10.55
C GLU A 401 23.78 -34.21 12.02
#